data_AF-A0A2E4P3U1-F1
#
_entry.id   AF-A0A2E4P3U1-F1
#
_cell.length_a   1.000
_cell.length_b   1.000
_cell.length_c   1.000
_cell.angle_alpha   90.00
_cell.angle_beta   90.00
_cell.angle_gamma   90.00
#
_symmetry.space_group_name_H-M   'P 1'
#
loop_
_entity.id
_entity.type
_entity.pdbx_description
1 polymer ?
#
loop_
_entity_poly.entity_id
_entity_poly.type
_entity_poly.pdbx_seq_one_letter_code
_entity_poly.pdbx_strand_id
1 'polypeptide(L)'
;MRYIYILFFLISCSNNNDLHLSNVELLDDIMKEHDELMLEMKNIKNIKSSLLEIDGIEEDNETVKNLDIARMSMMNFMKDFSNEFAFDKYPMDKKTHENLEGIDLLQVNNKLNDFKENIDDVSEKFETSLTSGQKILNGID
;
A
#
# COMPACT_ATOMS: atom_id res chain seq x y z
N MET A 1 51.73 30.23 8.94
CA MET A 1 51.00 30.26 7.65
C MET A 1 49.96 29.16 7.68
N ARG A 2 48.69 29.55 7.51
CA ARG A 2 47.47 28.76 7.65
C ARG A 2 47.43 27.61 6.63
N TYR A 3 47.21 26.38 7.10
CA TYR A 3 46.78 25.28 6.24
C TYR A 3 45.43 24.74 6.72
N ILE A 4 44.43 24.95 5.85
CA ILE A 4 43.38 24.03 5.41
C ILE A 4 42.50 23.39 6.51
N TYR A 5 41.28 23.92 6.63
CA TYR A 5 40.09 23.17 7.07
C TYR A 5 39.10 23.14 5.90
N ILE A 6 39.17 22.10 5.07
CA ILE A 6 38.07 21.70 4.19
C ILE A 6 37.96 20.19 4.32
N LEU A 7 37.18 19.72 5.29
CA LEU A 7 36.77 18.32 5.33
C LEU A 7 35.47 18.17 6.16
N PHE A 8 34.34 18.65 5.63
CA PHE A 8 33.02 18.41 6.24
C PHE A 8 31.89 18.15 5.22
N PHE A 9 32.21 17.72 3.99
CA PHE A 9 31.19 17.48 2.95
C PHE A 9 30.91 16.00 2.61
N LEU A 10 31.51 15.03 3.30
CA LEU A 10 31.37 13.60 2.94
C LEU A 10 30.36 12.82 3.80
N ILE A 11 29.77 13.42 4.83
CA ILE A 11 28.85 12.70 5.74
C ILE A 11 27.41 12.67 5.19
N SER A 12 26.97 13.69 4.43
CA SER A 12 25.60 13.72 3.89
C SER A 12 25.32 12.71 2.78
N CYS A 13 26.34 12.29 2.00
CA CYS A 13 26.12 11.31 0.93
C CYS A 13 25.82 9.90 1.47
N SER A 14 26.40 9.51 2.61
CA SER A 14 26.16 8.19 3.20
C SER A 14 24.71 8.05 3.68
N ASN A 15 24.20 9.07 4.39
CA ASN A 15 22.86 9.03 4.97
C ASN A 15 21.76 9.09 3.90
N ASN A 16 22.01 9.78 2.77
CA ASN A 16 21.05 9.86 1.67
C ASN A 16 20.93 8.55 0.89
N ASN A 17 22.04 7.81 0.72
CA ASN A 17 22.01 6.50 0.07
C ASN A 17 21.18 5.49 0.88
N ASP A 18 21.33 5.49 2.21
CA ASP A 18 20.57 4.60 3.08
C ASP A 18 19.05 4.92 3.03
N LEU A 19 18.68 6.20 3.01
CA LEU A 19 17.28 6.62 2.87
C LEU A 19 16.68 6.30 1.50
N HIS A 20 17.46 6.46 0.42
CA HIS A 20 17.00 6.06 -0.91
C HIS A 20 16.69 4.56 -0.98
N LEU A 21 17.60 3.72 -0.47
CA LEU A 21 17.40 2.28 -0.42
C LEU A 21 16.16 1.91 0.40
N SER A 22 16.00 2.47 1.60
CA SER A 22 14.82 2.24 2.44
C SER A 22 13.52 2.62 1.74
N ASN A 23 13.49 3.75 1.04
CA ASN A 23 12.33 4.16 0.25
C ASN A 23 12.00 3.19 -0.89
N VAL A 24 13.02 2.68 -1.57
CA VAL A 24 12.83 1.71 -2.66
C VAL A 24 12.29 0.39 -2.13
N GLU A 25 12.82 -0.09 -1.00
CA GLU A 25 12.33 -1.31 -0.34
C GLU A 25 10.87 -1.16 0.11
N LEU A 26 10.53 -0.04 0.77
CA LEU A 26 9.15 0.25 1.16
C LEU A 26 8.20 0.31 -0.04
N LEU A 27 8.61 0.96 -1.13
CA LEU A 27 7.81 1.00 -2.35
C LEU A 27 7.59 -0.40 -2.91
N ASP A 28 8.65 -1.21 -3.02
CA ASP A 28 8.57 -2.56 -3.57
C ASP A 28 7.65 -3.45 -2.70
N ASP A 29 7.70 -3.32 -1.38
CA ASP A 29 6.80 -4.02 -0.44
C ASP A 29 5.34 -3.61 -0.61
N ILE A 30 5.06 -2.30 -0.75
CA ILE A 30 3.71 -1.79 -0.98
C ILE A 30 3.17 -2.29 -2.33
N MET A 31 3.99 -2.26 -3.39
CA MET A 31 3.57 -2.73 -4.71
C MET A 31 3.30 -4.23 -4.73
N LYS A 32 4.08 -5.02 -4.00
CA LYS A 32 3.84 -6.45 -3.85
C LYS A 32 2.48 -6.72 -3.20
N GLU A 33 2.19 -6.09 -2.07
CA GLU A 33 0.91 -6.25 -1.39
C GLU A 33 -0.25 -5.77 -2.28
N HIS A 34 -0.07 -4.64 -2.99
CA HIS A 34 -1.04 -4.15 -3.96
C HIS A 34 -1.38 -5.22 -5.01
N ASP A 35 -0.36 -5.83 -5.63
CA ASP A 35 -0.56 -6.82 -6.68
C ASP A 35 -1.28 -8.06 -6.17
N GLU A 36 -0.95 -8.50 -4.95
CA GLU A 36 -1.65 -9.61 -4.27
C GLU A 36 -3.13 -9.27 -4.04
N LEU A 37 -3.43 -8.10 -3.47
CA LEU A 37 -4.80 -7.65 -3.22
C LEU A 37 -5.61 -7.44 -4.51
N MET A 38 -4.96 -7.00 -5.60
CA MET A 38 -5.61 -6.88 -6.91
C MET A 38 -6.08 -8.22 -7.46
N LEU A 39 -5.37 -9.32 -7.18
CA LEU A 39 -5.82 -10.67 -7.52
C LEU A 39 -7.03 -11.07 -6.66
N GLU A 40 -7.00 -10.77 -5.37
CA GLU A 40 -8.06 -11.08 -4.41
C GLU A 40 -9.35 -10.27 -4.64
N MET A 41 -9.30 -9.11 -5.32
CA MET A 41 -10.50 -8.36 -5.70
C MET A 41 -11.50 -9.23 -6.49
N LYS A 42 -11.00 -10.16 -7.31
CA LYS A 42 -11.86 -11.11 -8.04
C LYS A 42 -12.54 -12.08 -7.08
N ASN A 43 -11.83 -12.55 -6.06
CA ASN A 43 -12.36 -13.47 -5.06
C ASN A 43 -13.44 -12.79 -4.21
N ILE A 44 -13.22 -11.55 -3.77
CA ILE A 44 -14.24 -10.74 -3.07
C ILE A 44 -15.52 -10.68 -3.90
N LYS A 45 -15.41 -10.35 -5.19
CA LYS A 45 -16.57 -10.25 -6.08
C LYS A 45 -17.29 -11.59 -6.22
N ASN A 46 -16.55 -12.68 -6.40
CA ASN A 46 -17.14 -14.01 -6.57
C ASN A 46 -17.86 -14.48 -5.30
N ILE A 47 -17.26 -14.28 -4.12
CA ILE A 47 -17.89 -14.62 -2.84
C ILE A 47 -19.15 -13.78 -2.65
N LYS A 48 -19.08 -12.47 -2.89
CA LYS A 48 -20.27 -11.59 -2.81
C LYS A 48 -21.40 -12.11 -3.69
N SER A 49 -21.12 -12.39 -4.96
CA SER A 49 -22.14 -12.92 -5.89
C SER A 49 -22.73 -14.25 -5.41
N SER A 50 -21.88 -15.16 -4.92
CA SER A 50 -22.32 -16.47 -4.42
C SER A 50 -23.18 -16.35 -3.16
N LEU A 51 -22.86 -15.41 -2.26
CA LEU A 51 -23.67 -15.15 -1.07
C LEU A 51 -25.07 -14.66 -1.43
N LEU A 52 -25.19 -13.78 -2.42
CA LEU A 52 -26.48 -13.23 -2.88
C LEU A 52 -27.34 -14.23 -3.65
N GLU A 53 -26.79 -15.40 -4.01
CA GLU A 53 -27.57 -16.52 -4.56
C GLU A 53 -28.23 -17.38 -3.46
N ILE A 54 -27.86 -17.17 -2.18
CA ILE A 54 -28.44 -17.90 -1.05
C ILE A 54 -29.75 -17.22 -0.63
N ASP A 55 -30.84 -18.01 -0.58
CA ASP A 55 -32.14 -17.56 -0.11
C ASP A 55 -32.05 -16.93 1.29
N GLY A 56 -32.48 -15.67 1.40
CA GLY A 56 -32.49 -14.91 2.65
C GLY A 56 -31.24 -14.07 2.93
N ILE A 57 -30.22 -14.10 2.06
CA ILE A 57 -29.12 -13.14 2.07
C ILE A 57 -29.39 -12.03 1.05
N GLU A 58 -29.45 -10.80 1.55
CA GLU A 58 -29.66 -9.60 0.73
C GLU A 58 -28.42 -8.67 0.75
N GLU A 59 -28.42 -7.64 -0.10
CA GLU A 59 -27.33 -6.66 -0.20
C GLU A 59 -27.08 -5.90 1.12
N ASP A 60 -28.05 -5.88 2.03
CA ASP A 60 -27.90 -5.23 3.33
C ASP A 60 -27.25 -6.14 4.40
N ASN A 61 -26.99 -7.41 4.08
CA ASN A 61 -26.28 -8.34 4.95
C ASN A 61 -24.89 -7.82 5.32
N GLU A 62 -24.50 -7.98 6.59
CA GLU A 62 -23.23 -7.45 7.11
C GLU A 62 -22.00 -8.03 6.38
N THR A 63 -22.00 -9.32 6.06
CA THR A 63 -20.88 -9.96 5.35
C THR A 63 -20.77 -9.44 3.91
N VAL A 64 -21.91 -9.23 3.26
CA VAL A 64 -21.97 -8.63 1.91
C VAL A 64 -21.43 -7.20 1.93
N LYS A 65 -21.83 -6.40 2.93
CA LYS A 65 -21.31 -5.04 3.13
C LYS A 65 -19.81 -5.02 3.39
N ASN A 66 -19.30 -5.94 4.21
CA ASN A 66 -17.87 -6.02 4.52
C ASN A 66 -17.03 -6.35 3.29
N LEU A 67 -17.50 -7.25 2.42
CA LEU A 67 -16.87 -7.52 1.12
C LEU A 67 -16.81 -6.26 0.23
N ASP A 68 -17.87 -5.45 0.20
CA ASP A 68 -17.85 -4.18 -0.53
C ASP A 68 -16.93 -3.14 0.12
N ILE A 69 -16.90 -3.06 1.45
CA ILE A 69 -16.00 -2.17 2.20
C ILE A 69 -14.54 -2.51 1.89
N ALA A 70 -14.16 -3.79 1.94
CA ALA A 70 -12.83 -4.24 1.57
C ALA A 70 -12.50 -3.85 0.12
N ARG A 71 -13.41 -4.11 -0.83
CA ARG A 71 -13.20 -3.69 -2.23
C ARG A 71 -13.01 -2.17 -2.37
N MET A 72 -13.80 -1.38 -1.66
CA MET A 72 -13.71 0.08 -1.69
C MET A 72 -12.44 0.60 -1.03
N SER A 73 -11.96 -0.02 0.04
CA SER A 73 -10.72 0.40 0.71
C SER A 73 -9.52 0.27 -0.23
N MET A 74 -9.45 -0.80 -1.02
CA MET A 74 -8.40 -0.93 -2.05
C MET A 74 -8.53 0.14 -3.14
N MET A 75 -9.74 0.44 -3.62
CA MET A 75 -9.95 1.51 -4.60
C MET A 75 -9.53 2.89 -4.07
N ASN A 76 -9.82 3.17 -2.79
CA ASN A 76 -9.43 4.41 -2.15
C ASN A 76 -7.91 4.48 -1.97
N PHE A 77 -7.29 3.38 -1.50
CA PHE A 77 -5.84 3.25 -1.41
C PHE A 77 -5.17 3.57 -2.74
N MET A 78 -5.59 2.93 -3.84
CA MET A 78 -5.01 3.16 -5.17
C MET A 78 -5.12 4.63 -5.61
N LYS A 79 -6.28 5.25 -5.34
CA LYS A 79 -6.53 6.65 -5.67
C LYS A 79 -5.60 7.57 -4.88
N ASP A 80 -5.51 7.38 -3.57
CA ASP A 80 -4.72 8.24 -2.69
C ASP A 80 -3.23 8.06 -2.97
N PHE A 81 -2.77 6.82 -3.18
CA PHE A 81 -1.40 6.50 -3.55
C PHE A 81 -1.00 7.16 -4.88
N SER A 82 -1.85 7.03 -5.90
CA SER A 82 -1.58 7.62 -7.23
C SER A 82 -1.63 9.15 -7.23
N ASN A 83 -2.40 9.76 -6.33
CA ASN A 83 -2.43 11.22 -6.16
C ASN A 83 -1.15 11.73 -5.49
N GLU A 84 -0.61 10.98 -4.53
CA GLU A 84 0.61 11.35 -3.83
C GLU A 84 1.85 11.11 -4.69
N PHE A 85 1.95 9.92 -5.30
CA PHE A 85 3.12 9.48 -6.03
C PHE A 85 2.84 9.39 -7.54
N ALA A 86 3.12 10.49 -8.23
CA ALA A 86 3.05 10.52 -9.69
C ALA A 86 4.05 9.54 -10.33
N PHE A 87 3.63 8.89 -11.43
CA PHE A 87 4.41 7.84 -12.09
C PHE A 87 5.79 8.30 -12.60
N ASP A 88 5.91 9.56 -13.00
CA ASP A 88 7.13 10.18 -13.54
C ASP A 88 8.00 10.85 -12.46
N LYS A 89 7.68 10.63 -11.18
CA LYS A 89 8.38 11.22 -10.04
C LYS A 89 8.83 10.16 -9.06
N TYR A 90 9.80 10.52 -8.22
CA TYR A 90 10.22 9.73 -7.09
C TYR A 90 9.04 9.53 -6.11
N PRO A 91 8.82 8.32 -5.56
CA PRO A 91 9.67 7.12 -5.66
C PRO A 91 9.37 6.21 -6.86
N MET A 92 8.33 6.48 -7.66
CA MET A 92 7.93 5.67 -8.82
C MET A 92 9.00 5.64 -9.91
N ASP A 93 9.54 6.80 -10.30
CA ASP A 93 10.75 6.88 -11.11
C ASP A 93 11.98 7.04 -10.21
N LYS A 94 12.62 5.91 -9.91
CA LYS A 94 13.82 5.81 -9.06
C LYS A 94 14.97 6.72 -9.56
N LYS A 95 15.04 7.07 -10.85
CA LYS A 95 16.11 7.93 -11.40
C LYS A 95 15.97 9.40 -10.98
N THR A 96 14.76 9.83 -10.67
CA THR A 96 14.51 11.24 -10.30
C THR A 96 15.01 11.58 -8.89
N HIS A 97 15.48 10.59 -8.11
CA HIS A 97 16.05 10.80 -6.77
C HIS A 97 17.33 11.67 -6.77
N GLU A 98 18.07 11.71 -7.88
CA GLU A 98 19.34 12.47 -7.98
C GLU A 98 19.14 13.97 -7.75
N ASN A 99 17.91 14.47 -7.91
CA ASN A 99 17.55 15.87 -7.71
C ASN A 99 17.03 16.17 -6.28
N LEU A 100 17.00 15.18 -5.39
CA LEU A 100 16.42 15.29 -4.06
C LEU A 100 17.49 15.45 -2.97
N GLU A 101 17.21 16.28 -1.97
CA GLU A 101 18.02 16.38 -0.78
C GLU A 101 17.57 15.35 0.29
N GLY A 102 18.40 15.15 1.32
CA GLY A 102 18.10 14.19 2.38
C GLY A 102 16.78 14.45 3.10
N ILE A 103 16.37 15.72 3.21
CA ILE A 103 15.08 16.09 3.81
C ILE A 103 13.90 15.66 2.93
N ASP A 104 14.02 15.75 1.61
CA ASP A 104 12.98 15.30 0.67
C ASP A 104 12.85 13.78 0.72
N LEU A 105 13.98 13.06 0.73
CA LEU A 105 14.01 11.61 0.86
C LEU A 105 13.36 11.13 2.16
N LEU A 106 13.58 11.85 3.27
CA LEU A 106 12.95 11.54 4.56
C LEU A 106 11.44 11.80 4.54
N GLN A 107 10.98 12.87 3.89
CA GLN A 107 9.55 13.14 3.74
C GLN A 107 8.85 12.05 2.91
N VAL A 108 9.48 11.60 1.83
CA VAL A 108 8.96 10.48 1.04
C VAL A 108 8.93 9.20 1.87
N ASN A 109 9.97 8.94 2.69
CA ASN A 109 10.00 7.78 3.57
C ASN A 109 8.83 7.75 4.55
N ASN A 110 8.56 8.87 5.23
CA ASN A 110 7.44 8.96 6.15
C ASN A 110 6.10 8.67 5.44
N LYS A 111 5.88 9.27 4.26
CA LYS A 111 4.67 9.00 3.48
C LYS A 111 4.56 7.55 3.03
N LEU A 112 5.66 6.93 2.60
CA LEU A 112 5.67 5.52 2.24
C LEU A 112 5.33 4.62 3.44
N ASN A 113 5.83 4.94 4.64
CA ASN A 113 5.41 4.22 5.85
C ASN A 113 3.91 4.38 6.12
N ASP A 114 3.35 5.59 5.99
CA ASP A 114 1.91 5.81 6.13
C ASP A 114 1.12 4.96 5.11
N PHE A 115 1.57 4.91 3.86
CA PHE A 115 0.95 4.04 2.84
C PHE A 115 1.15 2.56 3.10
N LYS A 116 2.26 2.15 3.72
CA LYS A 116 2.49 0.77 4.13
C LYS A 116 1.50 0.35 5.22
N GLU A 117 1.30 1.18 6.24
CA GLU A 117 0.27 0.94 7.26
C GLU A 117 -1.14 0.89 6.65
N ASN A 118 -1.45 1.80 5.71
CA ASN A 118 -2.74 1.81 5.04
C ASN A 118 -2.99 0.55 4.20
N ILE A 119 -2.00 0.04 3.46
CA ILE A 119 -2.20 -1.17 2.66
C ILE A 119 -2.31 -2.43 3.53
N ASP A 120 -1.62 -2.46 4.68
CA ASP A 120 -1.75 -3.54 5.66
C ASP A 120 -3.17 -3.59 6.25
N ASP A 121 -3.78 -2.43 6.56
CA ASP A 121 -5.18 -2.34 6.98
C ASP A 121 -6.16 -2.75 5.86
N VAL A 122 -5.86 -2.43 4.60
CA VAL A 122 -6.65 -2.96 3.46
C VAL A 122 -6.54 -4.48 3.41
N SER A 123 -5.34 -5.04 3.59
CA SER A 123 -5.11 -6.48 3.57
C SER A 123 -5.90 -7.21 4.67
N GLU A 124 -5.90 -6.68 5.90
CA GLU A 124 -6.69 -7.23 7.00
C GLU A 124 -8.20 -7.25 6.70
N LYS A 125 -8.71 -6.18 6.06
CA LYS A 125 -10.11 -6.11 5.61
C LYS A 125 -10.43 -7.17 4.56
N PHE A 126 -9.51 -7.41 3.63
CA PHE A 126 -9.66 -8.47 2.62
C PHE A 126 -9.70 -9.84 3.30
N GLU A 127 -8.71 -10.17 4.12
CA GLU A 127 -8.61 -11.47 4.80
C GLU A 127 -9.86 -11.76 5.63
N THR A 128 -10.28 -10.80 6.45
CA THR A 128 -11.45 -10.94 7.33
C THR A 128 -12.75 -11.12 6.55
N SER A 129 -12.93 -10.33 5.48
CA SER A 129 -14.16 -10.38 4.67
C SER A 129 -14.23 -11.65 3.84
N LEU A 130 -13.13 -12.06 3.22
CA LEU A 130 -13.03 -13.31 2.47
C LEU A 130 -13.28 -14.51 3.37
N THR A 131 -12.65 -14.55 4.54
CA THR A 131 -12.82 -15.64 5.52
C THR A 131 -14.26 -15.74 5.99
N SER A 132 -14.87 -14.60 6.36
CA SER A 132 -16.27 -14.57 6.84
C SER A 132 -17.25 -15.00 5.76
N GLY A 133 -17.09 -14.49 4.53
CA GLY A 133 -17.92 -14.90 3.40
C GLY A 133 -17.76 -16.38 3.06
N GLN A 134 -16.53 -16.89 3.07
CA GLN A 134 -16.26 -18.30 2.78
C GLN A 134 -16.84 -19.24 3.86
N LYS A 135 -16.84 -18.84 5.14
CA LYS A 135 -17.49 -19.60 6.22
C LYS A 135 -18.98 -19.80 5.95
N ILE A 136 -19.68 -18.73 5.59
CA ILE A 136 -21.12 -18.80 5.25
C ILE A 136 -21.34 -19.73 4.04
N LEU A 137 -20.54 -19.59 2.98
CA LEU A 137 -20.63 -20.45 1.80
C LEU A 137 -20.37 -21.93 2.11
N ASN A 138 -19.56 -22.21 3.13
CA ASN A 138 -19.26 -23.58 3.58
C ASN A 138 -20.27 -24.11 4.61
N GLY A 139 -21.27 -23.32 5.02
CA GLY A 139 -22.20 -23.68 6.09
C GLY A 139 -21.54 -23.80 7.47
N ILE A 140 -20.47 -23.05 7.70
CA ILE A 140 -19.76 -22.98 8.98
C ILE A 140 -20.26 -21.72 9.69
N ASP A 141 -21.04 -21.92 10.76
CA ASP A 141 -21.50 -20.84 11.66
C ASP A 141 -20.34 -20.25 12.49
#